data_AF-A0A970T8X1-F1
#
_entry.id   AF-A0A970T8X1-F1
#
_cell.length_a   1.000
_cell.length_b   1.000
_cell.length_c   1.000
_cell.angle_alpha   90.00
_cell.angle_beta   90.00
_cell.angle_gamma   90.00
#
_symmetry.space_group_name_H-M   'P 1'
#
loop_
_entity.id
_entity.type
_entity.pdbx_description
1 polymer ?
#
loop_
_entity_poly.entity_id
_entity_poly.type
_entity_poly.pdbx_seq_one_letter_code
_entity_poly.pdbx_strand_id
1 'polypeptide(L)'
;MKKFMTLFLVLGLFKAYAQEPLEVKVESRPSSQGVQSAFEVIVPQATPDDAVKLWEKKVSPGGLFNKSPKMENVKDEWIIRNITIDEISPDPYNIYTQVSSFPGNIYVRIFFQNEDGFLGSPGSSSHAADAAGRYIRNYAVELYKQTVEEELKEEENKLKGLENDFNKMSRQNKSYDKKISKAEKEENALRSDLKDEKKLLKETKKSGDSAISGDEEYVSKEDLEKNIKDANKDLKKAQKAQSKFERKINKNENEQDELQDEIEIQRVRVNEVKRKLESIR
;
A
#
# COMPACT_ATOMS: atom_id res chain seq x y z
N MET A 1 -27.42 19.33 -27.88
CA MET A 1 -26.72 18.07 -28.23
C MET A 1 -26.71 17.18 -27.01
N LYS A 2 -27.27 15.98 -27.12
CA LYS A 2 -27.54 15.05 -26.02
C LYS A 2 -26.22 14.50 -25.45
N LYS A 3 -26.00 14.67 -24.16
CA LYS A 3 -24.88 14.04 -23.44
C LYS A 3 -25.19 12.55 -23.28
N PHE A 4 -24.45 11.70 -23.98
CA PHE A 4 -24.43 10.26 -23.71
C PHE A 4 -23.60 10.05 -22.45
N MET A 5 -24.27 9.68 -21.37
CA MET A 5 -23.66 9.22 -20.13
C MET A 5 -23.41 7.72 -20.28
N THR A 6 -22.19 7.35 -20.66
CA THR A 6 -21.80 5.95 -20.79
C THR A 6 -21.52 5.41 -19.39
N LEU A 7 -22.45 4.62 -18.85
CA LEU A 7 -22.30 3.88 -17.61
C LEU A 7 -21.37 2.69 -17.88
N PHE A 8 -20.10 2.79 -17.44
CA PHE A 8 -19.20 1.64 -17.42
C PHE A 8 -19.64 0.69 -16.31
N LEU A 9 -20.33 -0.39 -16.69
CA LEU A 9 -20.63 -1.50 -15.80
C LEU A 9 -19.34 -2.26 -15.54
N VAL A 10 -18.59 -1.84 -14.51
CA VAL A 10 -17.47 -2.63 -13.97
C VAL A 10 -18.09 -3.85 -13.27
N LEU A 11 -18.33 -4.90 -14.04
CA LEU A 11 -18.52 -6.26 -13.53
C LEU A 11 -17.17 -6.70 -12.93
N GLY A 12 -16.90 -6.23 -11.72
CA GLY A 12 -15.83 -6.76 -10.90
C GLY A 12 -16.07 -8.26 -10.74
N LEU A 13 -15.09 -9.05 -11.16
CA LEU A 13 -15.01 -10.47 -10.84
C LEU A 13 -14.87 -10.59 -9.32
N PHE A 14 -16.00 -10.56 -8.62
CA PHE A 14 -16.06 -10.84 -7.19
C PHE A 14 -15.62 -12.29 -7.01
N LYS A 15 -14.34 -12.50 -6.71
CA LYS A 15 -13.90 -13.75 -6.09
C LYS A 15 -14.51 -13.76 -4.71
N ALA A 16 -15.72 -14.29 -4.61
CA ALA A 16 -16.27 -14.72 -3.34
C ALA A 16 -15.29 -15.75 -2.78
N TYR A 17 -14.48 -15.34 -1.81
CA TYR A 17 -13.69 -16.26 -1.01
C TYR A 17 -14.70 -17.08 -0.21
N ALA A 18 -15.10 -18.23 -0.77
CA ALA A 18 -15.77 -19.26 0.01
C ALA A 18 -14.84 -19.57 1.20
N GLN A 19 -15.37 -19.40 2.41
CA GLN A 19 -14.62 -19.65 3.64
C GLN A 19 -14.35 -21.15 3.73
N GLU A 20 -13.16 -21.60 3.32
CA GLU A 20 -12.73 -22.95 3.63
C GLU A 20 -12.53 -23.04 5.15
N PRO A 21 -13.27 -23.91 5.86
CA PRO A 21 -13.09 -24.05 7.28
C PRO A 21 -11.67 -24.56 7.58
N LEU A 22 -11.00 -23.93 8.56
CA LEU A 22 -9.75 -24.45 9.13
C LEU A 22 -10.07 -25.72 9.92
N GLU A 23 -10.13 -26.83 9.19
CA GLU A 23 -10.38 -28.17 9.70
C GLU A 23 -9.06 -28.90 9.95
N VAL A 24 -8.94 -29.52 11.13
CA VAL A 24 -7.81 -30.40 11.45
C VAL A 24 -8.25 -31.84 11.23
N LYS A 25 -7.53 -32.55 10.37
CA LYS A 25 -7.77 -33.97 10.08
C LYS A 25 -6.66 -34.81 10.68
N VAL A 26 -7.02 -35.99 11.20
CA VAL A 26 -6.04 -36.99 11.63
C VAL A 26 -5.87 -37.99 10.50
N GLU A 27 -4.71 -37.99 9.85
CA GLU A 27 -4.43 -38.82 8.68
C GLU A 27 -3.09 -39.55 8.84
N SER A 28 -2.98 -40.74 8.25
CA SER A 28 -1.69 -41.46 8.19
C SER A 28 -0.77 -40.81 7.15
N ARG A 29 0.38 -40.29 7.61
CA ARG A 29 1.36 -39.59 6.77
C ARG A 29 2.78 -40.12 7.00
N PRO A 30 3.66 -40.05 5.98
CA PRO A 30 5.05 -40.45 6.14
C PRO A 30 5.82 -39.42 7.00
N SER A 31 6.67 -39.93 7.88
CA SER A 31 7.63 -39.15 8.68
C SER A 31 8.98 -39.86 8.78
N SER A 32 9.97 -39.23 9.44
CA SER A 32 11.22 -39.91 9.79
C SER A 32 11.04 -41.12 10.72
N GLN A 33 9.86 -41.27 11.34
CA GLN A 33 9.48 -42.37 12.21
C GLN A 33 8.59 -43.41 11.50
N GLY A 34 8.52 -43.39 10.18
CA GLY A 34 7.67 -44.28 9.37
C GLY A 34 6.30 -43.65 9.05
N VAL A 35 5.31 -44.48 8.74
CA VAL A 35 3.94 -44.01 8.51
C VAL A 35 3.23 -43.89 9.85
N GLN A 36 2.86 -42.67 10.23
CA GLN A 36 2.32 -42.35 11.55
C GLN A 36 1.08 -41.47 11.43
N SER A 37 0.28 -41.43 12.51
CA SER A 37 -0.87 -40.53 12.60
C SER A 37 -0.39 -39.08 12.73
N ALA A 38 -0.85 -38.23 11.83
CA ALA A 38 -0.53 -36.81 11.78
C ALA A 38 -1.80 -35.98 11.90
N PHE A 39 -1.71 -34.88 12.61
CA PHE A 39 -2.71 -33.82 12.56
C PHE A 39 -2.36 -32.88 11.41
N GLU A 40 -3.21 -32.85 10.39
CA GLU A 40 -3.04 -32.08 9.18
C GLU A 40 -4.04 -30.91 9.13
N VAL A 41 -3.55 -29.72 8.81
CA VAL A 41 -4.37 -28.53 8.59
C VAL A 41 -3.86 -27.76 7.37
N ILE A 42 -4.80 -27.24 6.58
CA ILE A 42 -4.51 -26.41 5.42
C ILE A 42 -4.65 -24.95 5.85
N VAL A 43 -3.60 -24.14 5.66
CA VAL A 43 -3.61 -22.72 6.03
C VAL A 43 -3.46 -21.87 4.77
N PRO A 44 -4.47 -21.06 4.40
CA PRO A 44 -4.39 -20.20 3.24
C PRO A 44 -3.33 -19.11 3.40
N GLN A 45 -2.63 -18.80 2.31
CA GLN A 45 -1.74 -17.65 2.14
C GLN A 45 -0.52 -17.58 3.05
N ALA A 46 -0.42 -18.43 4.07
CA ALA A 46 0.74 -18.52 4.95
C ALA A 46 1.94 -19.11 4.22
N THR A 47 3.15 -18.79 4.69
CA THR A 47 4.39 -19.37 4.18
C THR A 47 4.93 -20.45 5.12
N PRO A 48 5.77 -21.38 4.62
CA PRO A 48 6.43 -22.36 5.48
C PRO A 48 7.26 -21.73 6.61
N ASP A 49 7.95 -20.62 6.32
CA ASP A 49 8.77 -19.91 7.29
C ASP A 49 7.93 -19.33 8.44
N ASP A 50 6.80 -18.71 8.13
CA ASP A 50 5.93 -18.10 9.15
C ASP A 50 5.27 -19.19 10.00
N ALA A 51 4.87 -20.29 9.38
CA ALA A 51 4.34 -21.46 10.06
C ALA A 51 5.34 -22.01 11.09
N VAL A 52 6.57 -22.28 10.68
CA VAL A 52 7.61 -22.82 11.56
C VAL A 52 7.96 -21.85 12.68
N LYS A 53 8.12 -20.56 12.38
CA LYS A 53 8.44 -19.52 13.39
C LYS A 53 7.32 -19.40 14.43
N LEU A 54 6.07 -19.35 13.99
CA LEU A 54 4.93 -19.26 14.90
C LEU A 54 4.82 -20.54 15.73
N TRP A 55 5.01 -21.70 15.11
CA TRP A 55 4.97 -22.98 15.80
C TRP A 55 6.05 -23.06 16.88
N GLU A 56 7.30 -22.69 16.57
CA GLU A 56 8.41 -22.66 17.53
C GLU A 56 8.07 -21.83 18.75
N LYS A 57 7.57 -20.62 18.52
CA LYS A 57 7.14 -19.71 19.59
C LYS A 57 6.02 -20.31 20.44
N LYS A 58 5.11 -21.07 19.81
CA LYS A 58 3.93 -21.64 20.47
C LYS A 58 4.27 -22.85 21.34
N VAL A 59 5.08 -23.79 20.84
CA VAL A 59 5.45 -25.01 21.59
C VAL A 59 6.68 -24.84 22.48
N SER A 60 7.43 -23.75 22.29
CA SER A 60 8.64 -23.45 23.05
C SER A 60 8.63 -21.99 23.55
N PRO A 61 7.60 -21.56 24.31
CA PRO A 61 7.53 -20.18 24.78
C PRO A 61 8.72 -19.89 25.71
N GLY A 62 9.58 -18.97 25.30
CA GLY A 62 10.71 -18.47 26.09
C GLY A 62 10.32 -18.11 27.52
N GLY A 63 10.85 -18.85 28.51
CA GLY A 63 10.83 -18.39 29.89
C GLY A 63 11.98 -17.40 30.13
N LEU A 64 11.75 -16.34 30.92
CA LEU A 64 12.77 -15.33 31.31
C LEU A 64 14.08 -15.93 31.87
N PHE A 65 14.07 -17.20 32.31
CA PHE A 65 15.20 -17.85 32.99
C PHE A 65 15.57 -19.25 32.47
N ASN A 66 14.87 -19.82 31.49
CA ASN A 66 15.15 -21.16 30.98
C ASN A 66 15.38 -21.15 29.46
N LYS A 67 16.41 -21.88 29.01
CA LYS A 67 16.64 -22.13 27.58
C LYS A 67 15.51 -23.02 27.08
N SER A 68 14.57 -22.46 26.33
CA SER A 68 13.53 -23.25 25.70
C SER A 68 14.16 -24.25 24.72
N PRO A 69 13.62 -25.47 24.59
CA PRO A 69 14.16 -26.46 23.67
C PRO A 69 14.13 -25.90 22.24
N LYS A 70 15.26 -25.99 21.55
CA LYS A 70 15.39 -25.47 20.19
C LYS A 70 14.76 -26.46 19.21
N MET A 71 14.03 -25.94 18.23
CA MET A 71 13.56 -26.77 17.14
C MET A 71 14.70 -27.06 16.16
N GLU A 72 14.92 -28.33 15.86
CA GLU A 72 15.97 -28.77 14.95
C GLU A 72 15.36 -29.11 13.59
N ASN A 73 15.93 -28.55 12.52
CA ASN A 73 15.57 -28.96 11.18
C ASN A 73 16.40 -30.18 10.76
N VAL A 74 15.71 -31.26 10.43
CA VAL A 74 16.29 -32.52 9.96
C VAL A 74 15.61 -32.90 8.65
N LYS A 75 16.27 -32.63 7.52
CA LYS A 75 15.71 -32.80 6.16
C LYS A 75 14.44 -31.95 5.99
N ASP A 76 13.28 -32.58 5.83
CA ASP A 76 11.99 -31.93 5.59
C ASP A 76 11.14 -31.84 6.88
N GLU A 77 11.73 -32.13 8.04
CA GLU A 77 11.06 -32.13 9.33
C GLU A 77 11.70 -31.15 10.30
N TRP A 78 10.86 -30.45 11.05
CA TRP A 78 11.27 -29.72 12.23
C TRP A 78 10.88 -30.50 13.48
N ILE A 79 11.88 -30.79 14.32
CA ILE A 79 11.77 -31.70 15.45
C ILE A 79 12.04 -30.93 16.73
N ILE A 80 11.16 -31.11 17.72
CA ILE A 80 11.39 -30.64 19.09
C ILE A 80 11.04 -31.78 20.06
N ARG A 81 11.86 -31.96 21.09
CA ARG A 81 11.81 -33.15 21.95
C ARG A 81 11.42 -32.80 23.37
N ASN A 82 10.74 -33.75 24.02
CA ASN A 82 10.40 -33.69 25.43
C ASN A 82 9.66 -32.40 25.83
N ILE A 83 8.62 -32.06 25.07
CA ILE A 83 7.77 -30.88 25.28
C ILE A 83 6.46 -31.29 25.93
N THR A 84 6.16 -30.70 27.07
CA THR A 84 4.82 -30.76 27.66
C THR A 84 3.97 -29.62 27.12
N ILE A 85 2.79 -29.94 26.60
CA ILE A 85 1.76 -28.97 26.19
C ILE A 85 0.55 -29.23 27.05
N ASP A 86 0.41 -28.46 28.13
CA ASP A 86 -0.62 -28.67 29.16
C ASP A 86 -2.04 -28.64 28.58
N GLU A 87 -2.26 -27.90 27.48
CA GLU A 87 -3.54 -27.87 26.77
C GLU A 87 -3.89 -29.18 26.04
N ILE A 88 -2.90 -30.06 25.81
CA ILE A 88 -3.08 -31.39 25.20
C ILE A 88 -3.11 -32.46 26.30
N SER A 89 -2.05 -32.55 27.10
CA SER A 89 -1.90 -33.51 28.20
C SER A 89 -0.66 -33.19 29.04
N PRO A 90 -0.58 -33.69 30.29
CA PRO A 90 0.62 -33.54 31.13
C PRO A 90 1.85 -34.33 30.61
N ASP A 91 1.64 -35.33 29.74
CA ASP A 91 2.73 -36.16 29.22
C ASP A 91 3.61 -35.38 28.24
N PRO A 92 4.94 -35.60 28.26
CA PRO A 92 5.85 -34.99 27.31
C PRO A 92 5.76 -35.65 25.92
N TYR A 93 5.85 -34.83 24.88
CA TYR A 93 5.88 -35.26 23.49
C TYR A 93 7.21 -34.94 22.80
N ASN A 94 7.63 -35.85 21.93
CA ASN A 94 8.45 -35.52 20.78
C ASN A 94 7.53 -35.08 19.64
N ILE A 95 7.75 -33.88 19.13
CA ILE A 95 6.91 -33.28 18.10
C ILE A 95 7.72 -33.21 16.81
N TYR A 96 7.13 -33.73 15.74
CA TYR A 96 7.67 -33.66 14.39
C TYR A 96 6.72 -32.83 13.55
N THR A 97 7.26 -31.87 12.81
CA THR A 97 6.47 -30.91 12.02
C THR A 97 6.94 -30.97 10.58
N GLN A 98 6.00 -31.04 9.65
CA GLN A 98 6.27 -30.90 8.21
C GLN A 98 5.40 -29.78 7.66
N VAL A 99 5.98 -28.96 6.79
CA VAL A 99 5.24 -27.89 6.11
C VAL A 99 5.48 -27.99 4.61
N SER A 100 4.41 -28.15 3.85
CA SER A 100 4.45 -28.24 2.39
C SER A 100 3.72 -27.06 1.77
N SER A 101 4.32 -26.42 0.76
CA SER A 101 3.74 -25.26 0.08
C SER A 101 3.04 -25.67 -1.22
N PHE A 102 1.85 -25.12 -1.44
CA PHE A 102 1.06 -25.25 -2.66
C PHE A 102 0.57 -23.87 -3.10
N PRO A 103 0.16 -23.69 -4.37
CA PRO A 103 -0.36 -22.40 -4.82
C PRO A 103 -1.53 -21.90 -3.96
N GLY A 104 -1.28 -20.85 -3.18
CA GLY A 104 -2.29 -20.18 -2.35
C GLY A 104 -2.49 -20.74 -0.92
N ASN A 105 -1.84 -21.83 -0.53
CA ASN A 105 -1.94 -22.40 0.82
C ASN A 105 -0.73 -23.27 1.20
N ILE A 106 -0.59 -23.55 2.48
CA ILE A 106 0.34 -24.55 3.00
C ILE A 106 -0.42 -25.69 3.68
N TYR A 107 0.21 -26.85 3.69
CA TYR A 107 -0.20 -27.99 4.51
C TYR A 107 0.76 -28.07 5.70
N VAL A 108 0.23 -28.00 6.91
CA VAL A 108 0.98 -28.20 8.14
C VAL A 108 0.59 -29.56 8.71
N ARG A 109 1.58 -30.44 8.87
CA ARG A 109 1.41 -31.77 9.48
C ARG A 109 2.20 -31.82 10.77
N ILE A 110 1.54 -32.19 11.85
CA ILE A 110 2.16 -32.27 13.18
C ILE A 110 1.93 -33.67 13.74
N PHE A 111 3.02 -34.30 14.16
CA PHE A 111 3.02 -35.63 14.77
C PHE A 111 3.43 -35.47 16.24
N PHE A 112 2.60 -35.99 17.15
CA PHE A 112 2.90 -36.02 18.59
C PHE A 112 3.23 -37.45 19.00
N GLN A 113 4.43 -37.68 19.49
CA GLN A 113 4.89 -38.98 19.96
C GLN A 113 5.19 -38.93 21.46
N ASN A 114 4.54 -39.77 22.25
CA ASN A 114 4.88 -40.02 23.66
C ASN A 114 5.37 -41.47 23.83
N GLU A 115 5.48 -41.96 25.06
CA GLU A 115 5.92 -43.33 25.36
C GLU A 115 4.95 -44.40 24.82
N ASP A 116 3.66 -44.08 24.74
CA ASP A 116 2.60 -44.98 24.24
C ASP A 116 2.48 -44.98 22.70
N GLY A 117 3.28 -44.18 22.00
CA GLY A 117 3.32 -44.07 20.55
C GLY A 117 2.81 -42.74 20.02
N PHE A 118 2.18 -42.74 18.83
CA PHE A 118 1.72 -41.53 18.17
C PHE A 118 0.27 -41.21 18.49
N LEU A 119 0.01 -39.98 18.93
CA LEU A 119 -1.33 -39.50 19.20
C LEU A 119 -2.20 -39.53 17.93
N GLY A 120 -3.46 -39.95 18.07
CA GLY A 120 -4.38 -40.17 16.95
C GLY A 120 -4.29 -41.58 16.34
N SER A 121 -3.32 -42.39 16.76
CA SER A 121 -3.26 -43.81 16.39
C SER A 121 -4.27 -44.65 17.20
N PRO A 122 -4.69 -45.84 16.70
CA PRO A 122 -5.53 -46.75 17.45
C PRO A 122 -4.93 -47.09 18.83
N GLY A 123 -5.73 -46.96 19.89
CA GLY A 123 -5.29 -47.19 21.27
C GLY A 123 -4.70 -45.97 21.99
N SER A 124 -4.46 -44.86 21.29
CA SER A 124 -4.09 -43.58 21.93
C SER A 124 -5.28 -42.90 22.61
N SER A 125 -4.99 -42.00 23.55
CA SER A 125 -6.01 -41.25 24.30
C SER A 125 -6.86 -40.37 23.36
N SER A 126 -8.16 -40.67 23.25
CA SER A 126 -9.10 -39.86 22.46
C SER A 126 -9.23 -38.43 22.99
N HIS A 127 -9.18 -38.26 24.31
CA HIS A 127 -9.23 -36.94 24.94
C HIS A 127 -8.03 -36.07 24.54
N ALA A 128 -6.82 -36.63 24.61
CA ALA A 128 -5.61 -35.94 24.20
C ALA A 128 -5.61 -35.67 22.68
N ALA A 129 -6.12 -36.60 21.86
CA ALA A 129 -6.24 -36.40 20.43
C ALA A 129 -7.21 -35.24 20.08
N ASP A 130 -8.37 -35.18 20.73
CA ASP A 130 -9.31 -34.07 20.57
C ASP A 130 -8.71 -32.74 21.03
N ALA A 131 -7.93 -32.76 22.11
CA ALA A 131 -7.24 -31.58 22.64
C ALA A 131 -6.15 -31.09 21.68
N ALA A 132 -5.34 -31.99 21.12
CA ALA A 132 -4.37 -31.68 20.08
C ALA A 132 -5.04 -31.11 18.83
N GLY A 133 -6.16 -31.68 18.39
CA GLY A 133 -6.95 -31.15 17.27
C GLY A 133 -7.37 -29.69 17.50
N ARG A 134 -7.89 -29.36 18.69
CA ARG A 134 -8.22 -27.97 19.06
C ARG A 134 -6.99 -27.07 19.14
N TYR A 135 -5.90 -27.56 19.72
CA TYR A 135 -4.65 -26.81 19.86
C TYR A 135 -4.07 -26.41 18.48
N ILE A 136 -4.06 -27.36 17.54
CA ILE A 136 -3.57 -27.16 16.18
C ILE A 136 -4.52 -26.27 15.37
N ARG A 137 -5.83 -26.40 15.55
CA ARG A 137 -6.80 -25.47 14.98
C ARG A 137 -6.53 -24.05 15.43
N ASN A 138 -6.31 -23.84 16.73
CA ASN A 138 -6.01 -22.50 17.27
C ASN A 138 -4.69 -21.95 16.73
N TYR A 139 -3.67 -22.79 16.57
CA TYR A 139 -2.43 -22.42 15.88
C TYR A 139 -2.68 -22.01 14.42
N ALA A 140 -3.45 -22.78 13.65
CA ALA A 140 -3.76 -22.47 12.26
C ALA A 140 -4.56 -21.16 12.12
N VAL A 141 -5.50 -20.91 13.03
CA VAL A 141 -6.25 -19.66 13.11
C VAL A 141 -5.32 -18.48 13.38
N GLU A 142 -4.39 -18.62 14.32
CA GLU A 142 -3.41 -17.59 14.64
C GLU A 142 -2.47 -17.31 13.46
N LEU A 143 -1.98 -18.36 12.81
CA LEU A 143 -1.14 -18.25 11.62
C LEU A 143 -1.87 -17.50 10.50
N TYR A 144 -3.10 -17.91 10.21
CA TYR A 144 -3.88 -17.26 9.16
C TYR A 144 -4.16 -15.79 9.47
N LYS A 145 -4.47 -15.47 10.74
CA LYS A 145 -4.65 -14.07 11.17
C LYS A 145 -3.39 -13.25 10.94
N GLN A 146 -2.22 -13.74 11.35
CA GLN A 146 -0.95 -13.02 11.15
C GLN A 146 -0.69 -12.73 9.67
N THR A 147 -0.88 -13.73 8.80
CA THR A 147 -0.71 -13.56 7.36
C THR A 147 -1.68 -12.51 6.79
N VAL A 148 -2.95 -12.52 7.21
CA VAL A 148 -3.95 -11.56 6.71
C VAL A 148 -3.73 -10.16 7.29
N GLU A 149 -3.21 -10.05 8.52
CA GLU A 149 -2.78 -8.76 9.10
C GLU A 149 -1.61 -8.15 8.33
N GLU A 150 -0.66 -8.98 7.87
CA GLU A 150 0.44 -8.54 7.01
C GLU A 150 -0.07 -8.08 5.64
N GLU A 151 -0.95 -8.87 4.99
CA GLU A 151 -1.63 -8.45 3.76
C GLU A 151 -2.34 -7.09 3.96
N LEU A 152 -3.08 -6.94 5.05
CA LEU A 152 -3.80 -5.70 5.36
C LEU A 152 -2.84 -4.52 5.46
N LYS A 153 -1.73 -4.69 6.17
CA LYS A 153 -0.71 -3.65 6.34
C LYS A 153 -0.07 -3.28 5.01
N GLU A 154 0.19 -4.24 4.13
CA GLU A 154 0.70 -3.97 2.79
C GLU A 154 -0.30 -3.15 1.96
N GLU A 155 -1.57 -3.54 1.95
CA GLU A 155 -2.62 -2.84 1.22
C GLU A 155 -2.87 -1.42 1.77
N GLU A 156 -2.79 -1.22 3.09
CA GLU A 156 -2.88 0.10 3.73
C GLU A 156 -1.67 0.98 3.38
N ASN A 157 -0.47 0.40 3.29
CA ASN A 157 0.73 1.14 2.88
C ASN A 157 0.66 1.58 1.41
N LYS A 158 0.13 0.73 0.52
CA LYS A 158 -0.12 1.10 -0.88
C LYS A 158 -1.11 2.27 -0.97
N LEU A 159 -2.23 2.17 -0.25
CA LEU A 159 -3.23 3.24 -0.17
C LEU A 159 -2.60 4.57 0.28
N LYS A 160 -1.82 4.52 1.36
CA LYS A 160 -1.12 5.70 1.90
C LYS A 160 -0.12 6.27 0.89
N GLY A 161 0.55 5.43 0.10
CA GLY A 161 1.41 5.85 -0.99
C GLY A 161 0.66 6.69 -2.03
N LEU A 162 -0.45 6.16 -2.55
CA LEU A 162 -1.31 6.85 -3.52
C LEU A 162 -1.84 8.18 -2.98
N GLU A 163 -2.34 8.20 -1.74
CA GLU A 163 -2.84 9.43 -1.09
C GLU A 163 -1.73 10.49 -0.93
N ASN A 164 -0.49 10.08 -0.65
CA ASN A 164 0.64 10.99 -0.57
C ASN A 164 0.99 11.59 -1.93
N ASP A 165 0.97 10.80 -3.01
CA ASP A 165 1.26 11.28 -4.36
C ASP A 165 0.17 12.25 -4.84
N PHE A 166 -1.10 11.93 -4.60
CA PHE A 166 -2.21 12.85 -4.86
C PHE A 166 -2.03 14.18 -4.13
N ASN A 167 -1.69 14.14 -2.83
CA ASN A 167 -1.45 15.33 -2.02
C ASN A 167 -0.25 16.15 -2.53
N LYS A 168 0.80 15.48 -3.01
CA LYS A 168 1.98 16.13 -3.60
C LYS A 168 1.59 16.87 -4.89
N MET A 169 0.78 16.27 -5.76
CA MET A 169 0.28 16.93 -6.97
C MET A 169 -0.60 18.14 -6.64
N SER A 170 -1.50 18.03 -5.67
CA SER A 170 -2.32 19.16 -5.19
C SER A 170 -1.45 20.33 -4.70
N ARG A 171 -0.38 20.05 -3.96
CA ARG A 171 0.59 21.07 -3.51
C ARG A 171 1.35 21.70 -4.68
N GLN A 172 1.68 20.93 -5.71
CA GLN A 172 2.32 21.46 -6.92
C GLN A 172 1.37 22.40 -7.68
N ASN A 173 0.09 22.06 -7.81
CA ASN A 173 -0.90 22.94 -8.46
C ASN A 173 -1.00 24.28 -7.72
N LYS A 174 -1.12 24.26 -6.39
CA LYS A 174 -1.09 25.49 -5.57
C LYS A 174 0.18 26.33 -5.78
N SER A 175 1.32 25.69 -6.07
CA SER A 175 2.58 26.39 -6.38
C SER A 175 2.56 26.99 -7.78
N TYR A 176 1.97 26.30 -8.75
CA TYR A 176 1.77 26.83 -10.10
C TYR A 176 0.77 27.98 -10.13
N ASP A 177 -0.34 27.89 -9.40
CA ASP A 177 -1.33 28.99 -9.24
C ASP A 177 -0.66 30.27 -8.72
N LYS A 178 0.20 30.16 -7.71
CA LYS A 178 0.96 31.31 -7.20
C LYS A 178 1.87 31.93 -8.27
N LYS A 179 2.46 31.11 -9.15
CA LYS A 179 3.31 31.59 -10.25
C LYS A 179 2.48 32.25 -11.35
N ILE A 180 1.32 31.70 -11.66
CA ILE A 180 0.34 32.30 -12.58
C ILE A 180 -0.10 33.66 -12.04
N SER A 181 -0.55 33.72 -10.79
CA SER A 181 -0.98 34.99 -10.16
C SER A 181 0.11 36.05 -10.13
N LYS A 182 1.38 35.66 -9.92
CA LYS A 182 2.52 36.60 -10.03
C LYS A 182 2.68 37.12 -11.46
N ALA A 183 2.64 36.22 -12.45
CA ALA A 183 2.77 36.60 -13.86
C ALA A 183 1.59 37.46 -14.35
N GLU A 184 0.37 37.22 -13.87
CA GLU A 184 -0.81 38.06 -14.12
C GLU A 184 -0.64 39.47 -13.56
N LYS A 185 -0.12 39.61 -12.34
CA LYS A 185 0.17 40.93 -11.76
C LYS A 185 1.22 41.69 -12.58
N GLU A 186 2.29 41.00 -12.99
CA GLU A 186 3.35 41.57 -13.84
C GLU A 186 2.80 41.97 -15.22
N GLU A 187 1.98 41.13 -15.85
CA GLU A 187 1.32 41.46 -17.11
C GLU A 187 0.42 42.68 -16.98
N ASN A 188 -0.37 42.78 -15.91
CA ASN A 188 -1.26 43.92 -15.69
C ASN A 188 -0.48 45.23 -15.50
N ALA A 189 0.62 45.20 -14.76
CA ALA A 189 1.51 46.36 -14.62
C ALA A 189 2.10 46.78 -15.98
N LEU A 190 2.70 45.84 -16.72
CA LEU A 190 3.27 46.11 -18.06
C LEU A 190 2.22 46.63 -19.04
N ARG A 191 0.98 46.15 -18.98
CA ARG A 191 -0.13 46.67 -19.82
C ARG A 191 -0.49 48.11 -19.46
N SER A 192 -0.43 48.48 -18.18
CA SER A 192 -0.66 49.85 -17.74
C SER A 192 0.45 50.76 -18.25
N ASP A 193 1.71 50.40 -18.03
CA ASP A 193 2.88 51.18 -18.46
C ASP A 193 2.89 51.36 -19.97
N LEU A 194 2.65 50.29 -20.73
CA LEU A 194 2.54 50.35 -22.19
C LEU A 194 1.42 51.27 -22.67
N LYS A 195 0.33 51.40 -21.91
CA LYS A 195 -0.78 52.28 -22.28
C LYS A 195 -0.37 53.74 -22.11
N ASP A 196 0.33 54.06 -21.03
CA ASP A 196 0.80 55.40 -20.72
C ASP A 196 1.92 55.82 -21.67
N GLU A 197 2.91 54.96 -21.92
CA GLU A 197 3.99 55.20 -22.89
C GLU A 197 3.46 55.41 -24.32
N LYS A 198 2.49 54.61 -24.75
CA LYS A 198 1.86 54.79 -26.08
C LYS A 198 1.10 56.11 -26.17
N LYS A 199 0.50 56.57 -25.08
CA LYS A 199 -0.19 57.86 -25.03
C LYS A 199 0.81 59.00 -25.17
N LEU A 200 1.90 58.97 -24.40
CA LEU A 200 3.01 59.92 -24.48
C LEU A 200 3.60 59.96 -25.88
N LEU A 201 3.96 58.81 -26.46
CA LEU A 201 4.51 58.73 -27.82
C LEU A 201 3.57 59.35 -28.87
N LYS A 202 2.25 59.19 -28.71
CA LYS A 202 1.24 59.79 -29.61
C LYS A 202 1.17 61.30 -29.45
N GLU A 203 1.33 61.81 -28.23
CA GLU A 203 1.38 63.25 -27.93
C GLU A 203 2.66 63.87 -28.49
N THR A 204 3.84 63.26 -28.25
CA THR A 204 5.13 63.69 -28.83
C THR A 204 5.12 63.69 -30.36
N LYS A 205 4.45 62.71 -30.99
CA LYS A 205 4.29 62.66 -32.46
C LYS A 205 3.39 63.78 -33.01
N LYS A 206 2.49 64.35 -32.21
CA LYS A 206 1.59 65.44 -32.62
C LYS A 206 2.19 66.83 -32.42
N SER A 207 3.09 67.00 -31.44
CA SER A 207 3.72 68.29 -31.12
C SER A 207 4.94 68.64 -31.96
N GLY A 208 5.49 67.69 -32.74
CA GLY A 208 6.53 67.94 -33.75
C GLY A 208 7.84 68.51 -33.19
N ASP A 209 8.77 67.65 -32.75
CA ASP A 209 10.19 67.87 -32.38
C ASP A 209 10.61 69.12 -31.59
N SER A 210 9.69 70.00 -31.15
CA SER A 210 10.04 71.22 -30.41
C SER A 210 8.92 71.68 -29.49
N ALA A 211 9.01 71.31 -28.21
CA ALA A 211 8.35 72.00 -27.11
C ALA A 211 9.29 72.06 -25.88
N ILE A 212 10.12 73.11 -25.87
CA ILE A 212 10.42 74.06 -24.77
C ILE A 212 10.64 73.51 -23.34
N SER A 213 11.90 73.63 -22.94
CA SER A 213 12.52 73.98 -21.63
C SER A 213 11.73 73.87 -20.32
N GLY A 214 12.32 73.10 -19.39
CA GLY A 214 12.18 73.27 -17.95
C GLY A 214 12.49 71.97 -17.19
N ASP A 215 13.73 71.79 -16.72
CA ASP A 215 14.24 70.81 -15.73
C ASP A 215 13.78 69.33 -15.75
N GLU A 216 12.99 68.89 -16.72
CA GLU A 216 12.55 67.50 -16.86
C GLU A 216 13.38 66.76 -17.92
N GLU A 217 13.82 65.55 -17.56
CA GLU A 217 14.61 64.62 -18.36
C GLU A 217 14.02 64.44 -19.77
N TYR A 218 14.79 64.80 -20.80
CA TYR A 218 14.34 64.78 -22.20
C TYR A 218 14.20 63.33 -22.68
N VAL A 219 12.99 62.77 -22.62
CA VAL A 219 12.74 61.41 -23.14
C VAL A 219 12.58 61.50 -24.67
N SER A 220 13.55 60.96 -25.41
CA SER A 220 13.50 60.99 -26.88
C SER A 220 12.41 60.06 -27.42
N LYS A 221 11.94 60.33 -28.65
CA LYS A 221 11.00 59.46 -29.35
C LYS A 221 11.59 58.05 -29.56
N GLU A 222 12.88 57.95 -29.86
CA GLU A 222 13.55 56.65 -29.97
C GLU A 222 13.53 55.89 -28.65
N ASP A 223 13.72 56.57 -27.50
CA ASP A 223 13.68 55.94 -26.18
C ASP A 223 12.28 55.41 -25.85
N LEU A 224 11.22 56.17 -26.13
CA LEU A 224 9.84 55.70 -25.97
C LEU A 224 9.54 54.49 -26.87
N GLU A 225 9.98 54.50 -28.12
CA GLU A 225 9.78 53.36 -29.03
C GLU A 225 10.56 52.11 -28.59
N LYS A 226 11.76 52.29 -28.03
CA LYS A 226 12.56 51.21 -27.43
C LYS A 226 11.89 50.66 -26.17
N ASN A 227 11.45 51.51 -25.25
CA ASN A 227 10.78 51.10 -24.02
C ASN A 227 9.50 50.30 -24.32
N ILE A 228 8.67 50.79 -25.25
CA ILE A 228 7.47 50.06 -25.71
C ILE A 228 7.85 48.69 -26.28
N LYS A 229 8.93 48.58 -27.06
CA LYS A 229 9.37 47.31 -27.63
C LYS A 229 9.82 46.32 -26.55
N ASP A 230 10.58 46.80 -25.56
CA ASP A 230 11.07 45.99 -24.46
C ASP A 230 9.91 45.56 -23.53
N ALA A 231 9.00 46.46 -23.19
CA ALA A 231 7.80 46.13 -22.41
C ALA A 231 6.88 45.14 -23.14
N ASN A 232 6.72 45.22 -24.46
CA ASN A 232 5.99 44.20 -25.23
C ASN A 232 6.70 42.83 -25.21
N LYS A 233 8.03 42.82 -25.23
CA LYS A 233 8.82 41.58 -25.13
C LYS A 233 8.61 40.93 -23.77
N ASP A 234 8.59 41.72 -22.70
CA ASP A 234 8.38 41.23 -21.34
C ASP A 234 6.93 40.79 -21.11
N LEU A 235 5.95 41.50 -21.66
CA LEU A 235 4.54 41.07 -21.66
C LEU A 235 4.38 39.70 -22.33
N LYS A 236 5.04 39.48 -23.46
CA LYS A 236 5.04 38.17 -24.14
C LYS A 236 5.70 37.08 -23.29
N LYS A 237 6.71 37.40 -22.49
CA LYS A 237 7.32 36.44 -21.56
C LYS A 237 6.37 36.09 -20.41
N ALA A 238 5.70 37.07 -19.83
CA ALA A 238 4.72 36.86 -18.76
C ALA A 238 3.57 35.95 -19.23
N GLN A 239 2.98 36.23 -20.40
CA GLN A 239 1.94 35.39 -21.01
C GLN A 239 2.40 33.96 -21.29
N LYS A 240 3.64 33.79 -21.80
CA LYS A 240 4.23 32.46 -22.00
C LYS A 240 4.43 31.72 -20.68
N ALA A 241 4.77 32.43 -19.60
CA ALA A 241 4.91 31.84 -18.28
C ALA A 241 3.57 31.35 -17.73
N GLN A 242 2.50 32.14 -17.84
CA GLN A 242 1.13 31.73 -17.47
C GLN A 242 0.72 30.46 -18.22
N SER A 243 0.74 30.49 -19.56
CA SER A 243 0.33 29.33 -20.38
C SER A 243 1.15 28.08 -20.08
N LYS A 244 2.45 28.23 -19.76
CA LYS A 244 3.29 27.11 -19.35
C LYS A 244 2.83 26.48 -18.04
N PHE A 245 2.43 27.28 -17.05
CA PHE A 245 1.98 26.77 -15.76
C PHE A 245 0.54 26.24 -15.81
N GLU A 246 -0.35 26.86 -16.58
CA GLU A 246 -1.70 26.34 -16.84
C GLU A 246 -1.64 24.94 -17.46
N ARG A 247 -0.79 24.74 -18.48
CA ARG A 247 -0.59 23.40 -19.07
C ARG A 247 -0.09 22.37 -18.06
N LYS A 248 0.73 22.79 -17.10
CA LYS A 248 1.22 21.91 -16.04
C LYS A 248 0.13 21.57 -15.04
N ILE A 249 -0.73 22.53 -14.70
CA ILE A 249 -1.90 22.31 -13.84
C ILE A 249 -2.84 21.32 -14.52
N ASN A 250 -3.26 21.58 -15.76
CA ASN A 250 -4.16 20.67 -16.48
C ASN A 250 -3.59 19.25 -16.59
N LYS A 251 -2.27 19.13 -16.82
CA LYS A 251 -1.63 17.82 -16.84
C LYS A 251 -1.70 17.14 -15.47
N ASN A 252 -1.36 17.86 -14.41
CA ASN A 252 -1.42 17.34 -13.05
C ASN A 252 -2.86 16.98 -12.64
N GLU A 253 -3.86 17.78 -13.03
CA GLU A 253 -5.28 17.50 -12.73
C GLU A 253 -5.74 16.19 -13.37
N ASN A 254 -5.37 15.94 -14.63
CA ASN A 254 -5.67 14.65 -15.28
C ASN A 254 -4.99 13.48 -14.54
N GLU A 255 -3.72 13.62 -14.13
CA GLU A 255 -3.02 12.58 -13.35
C GLU A 255 -3.66 12.40 -11.95
N GLN A 256 -4.23 13.45 -11.36
CA GLN A 256 -4.95 13.38 -10.10
C GLN A 256 -6.27 12.64 -10.20
N ASP A 257 -7.00 12.79 -11.32
CA ASP A 257 -8.23 12.03 -11.57
C ASP A 257 -7.94 10.52 -11.66
N GLU A 258 -6.90 10.14 -12.41
CA GLU A 258 -6.44 8.74 -12.49
C GLU A 258 -6.02 8.19 -11.11
N LEU A 259 -5.25 8.95 -10.33
CA LEU A 259 -4.87 8.56 -8.98
C LEU A 259 -6.07 8.44 -8.04
N GLN A 260 -7.11 9.26 -8.22
CA GLN A 260 -8.30 9.19 -7.39
C GLN A 260 -9.04 7.87 -7.62
N ASP A 261 -9.17 7.43 -8.88
CA ASP A 261 -9.75 6.13 -9.22
C ASP A 261 -8.94 4.98 -8.60
N GLU A 262 -7.60 5.05 -8.67
CA GLU A 262 -6.72 4.07 -8.02
C GLU A 262 -6.88 4.03 -6.50
N ILE A 263 -7.00 5.20 -5.85
CA ILE A 263 -7.25 5.30 -4.40
C ILE A 263 -8.58 4.64 -4.04
N GLU A 264 -9.64 4.86 -4.83
CA GLU A 264 -10.95 4.27 -4.58
C GLU A 264 -10.91 2.74 -4.69
N ILE A 265 -10.28 2.21 -5.75
CA ILE A 265 -10.06 0.76 -5.93
C ILE A 265 -9.27 0.19 -4.74
N GLN A 266 -8.20 0.87 -4.35
CA GLN A 266 -7.34 0.42 -3.25
C GLN A 266 -8.06 0.45 -1.90
N ARG A 267 -8.95 1.43 -1.65
CA ARG A 267 -9.81 1.46 -0.46
C ARG A 267 -10.75 0.27 -0.40
N VAL A 268 -11.33 -0.13 -1.53
CA VAL A 268 -12.15 -1.35 -1.60
C VAL A 268 -11.30 -2.56 -1.22
N ARG A 269 -10.08 -2.69 -1.77
CA ARG A 269 -9.18 -3.80 -1.44
C ARG A 269 -8.85 -3.87 0.04
N VAL A 270 -8.49 -2.74 0.67
CA VAL A 270 -8.25 -2.67 2.12
C VAL A 270 -9.47 -3.15 2.91
N ASN A 271 -10.67 -2.73 2.53
CA ASN A 271 -11.91 -3.14 3.20
C ASN A 271 -12.21 -4.64 3.02
N GLU A 272 -11.90 -5.22 1.86
CA GLU A 272 -12.02 -6.66 1.63
C GLU A 272 -11.11 -7.45 2.58
N VAL A 273 -9.85 -7.04 2.72
CA VAL A 273 -8.89 -7.71 3.61
C VAL A 273 -9.31 -7.53 5.08
N LYS A 274 -9.83 -6.37 5.48
CA LYS A 274 -10.41 -6.17 6.83
C LYS A 274 -11.55 -7.14 7.12
N ARG A 275 -12.50 -7.26 6.18
CA ARG A 275 -13.62 -8.21 6.32
C ARG A 275 -13.15 -9.65 6.37
N LYS A 276 -12.13 -10.00 5.58
CA LYS A 276 -11.50 -11.32 5.61
C LYS A 276 -10.91 -11.59 7.00
N LEU A 277 -10.13 -10.67 7.56
CA LEU A 277 -9.54 -10.78 8.90
C LEU A 277 -10.60 -10.98 9.99
N GLU A 278 -11.66 -10.19 9.98
CA GLU A 278 -12.78 -10.30 10.93
C GLU A 278 -13.52 -11.65 10.85
N SER A 279 -13.47 -12.31 9.68
CA SER A 279 -14.15 -13.57 9.45
C SER A 279 -13.37 -14.81 9.91
N ILE A 280 -12.09 -14.68 10.26
CA ILE A 280 -11.24 -15.80 10.67
C ILE A 280 -11.63 -16.28 12.07
N ARG A 281 -12.05 -17.55 12.17
CA ARG A 281 -12.55 -18.21 13.40
C ARG A 281 -11.85 -19.53 13.69
#